data_AF-A0A2N3EGM6-F1
#
_entry.id   AF-A0A2N3EGM6-F1
#
_cell.length_a   1.000
_cell.length_b   1.000
_cell.length_c   1.000
_cell.angle_alpha   90.00
_cell.angle_beta   90.00
_cell.angle_gamma   90.00
#
_symmetry.space_group_name_H-M   'P 1'
#
loop_
_entity.id
_entity.type
_entity.pdbx_description
1 polymer ?
#
loop_
_entity_poly.entity_id
_entity_poly.type
_entity_poly.pdbx_seq_one_letter_code
_entity_poly.pdbx_strand_id
1 'polypeptide(L)'
;MLMLAATASWTVHNARTAGVVAAMAAFTATVFGTEVPPSLLDGLALFLPALEAALPALLFAYVHDEEPHQLGPVFALLLWGGVTFAAMWALAAMTLAGIDAYVRFGAPPVFPVSL
;
A
#
# COMPACT_ATOMS: atom_id res chain seq x y z
N MET A 1 26.02 -17.66 -4.13
CA MET A 1 25.87 -17.89 -2.66
C MET A 1 26.05 -16.60 -1.85
N LEU A 2 27.14 -15.83 -2.03
CA LEU A 2 27.36 -14.55 -1.32
C LEU A 2 26.21 -13.53 -1.46
N MET A 3 25.65 -13.40 -2.67
CA MET A 3 24.56 -12.46 -2.97
C MET A 3 23.23 -12.81 -2.28
N LEU A 4 22.95 -14.10 -2.08
CA LEU A 4 21.77 -14.61 -1.36
C LEU A 4 21.92 -14.41 0.16
N ALA A 5 23.12 -14.63 0.69
CA ALA A 5 23.41 -14.37 2.11
C ALA A 5 23.34 -12.87 2.43
N ALA A 6 23.84 -12.02 1.55
CA ALA A 6 23.80 -10.56 1.71
C ALA A 6 22.38 -9.98 1.60
N THR A 7 21.53 -10.54 0.72
CA THR A 7 20.12 -10.14 0.64
C THR A 7 19.34 -10.61 1.86
N ALA A 8 19.60 -11.82 2.35
CA ALA A 8 19.00 -12.32 3.58
C ALA A 8 19.42 -11.52 4.82
N SER A 9 20.68 -11.08 4.91
CA SER A 9 21.13 -10.23 6.02
C SER A 9 20.51 -8.83 5.96
N TRP A 10 20.35 -8.28 4.75
CA TRP A 10 19.70 -6.98 4.56
C TRP A 10 18.21 -7.02 4.90
N THR A 11 17.47 -8.05 4.47
CA THR A 11 16.03 -8.17 4.81
C THR A 11 15.78 -8.45 6.29
N VAL A 12 16.69 -9.15 6.96
CA VAL A 12 16.62 -9.34 8.42
C VAL A 12 16.87 -8.03 9.16
N HIS A 13 17.78 -7.19 8.66
CA HIS A 13 18.08 -5.90 9.26
C HIS A 13 17.00 -4.84 8.95
N ASN A 14 16.38 -4.91 7.76
CA ASN A 14 15.37 -3.96 7.29
C ASN A 14 13.98 -4.63 7.21
N ALA A 15 13.61 -5.35 8.26
CA ALA A 15 12.45 -6.22 8.22
C ALA A 15 11.13 -5.46 8.04
N ARG A 16 11.00 -4.25 8.60
CA ARG A 16 9.79 -3.43 8.43
C ARG A 16 9.69 -2.94 6.99
N THR A 17 10.78 -2.36 6.45
CA THR A 17 10.85 -1.88 5.07
C THR A 17 10.60 -3.02 4.09
N ALA A 18 11.22 -4.19 4.31
CA ALA A 18 10.99 -5.37 3.49
C ALA A 18 9.52 -5.81 3.51
N GLY A 19 8.85 -5.74 4.67
CA GLY A 19 7.42 -6.00 4.79
C GLY A 19 6.58 -5.06 3.93
N VAL A 20 6.83 -3.75 4.02
CA VAL A 20 6.11 -2.73 3.22
C VAL A 20 6.33 -2.93 1.72
N VAL A 21 7.58 -3.15 1.29
CA VAL A 21 7.91 -3.40 -0.13
C VAL A 21 7.24 -4.69 -0.62
N ALA A 22 7.26 -5.76 0.18
CA ALA A 22 6.58 -7.00 -0.15
C ALA A 22 5.07 -6.80 -0.28
N ALA A 23 4.46 -5.98 0.59
CA ALA A 23 3.05 -5.61 0.49
C ALA A 23 2.75 -4.88 -0.83
N MET A 24 3.55 -3.87 -1.19
CA MET A 24 3.37 -3.13 -2.44
C MET A 24 3.48 -4.04 -3.68
N ALA A 25 4.46 -4.94 -3.68
CA ALA A 25 4.63 -5.93 -4.75
C ALA A 25 3.43 -6.89 -4.82
N ALA A 26 2.99 -7.40 -3.66
CA ALA A 26 1.82 -8.27 -3.56
C ALA A 26 0.55 -7.57 -4.04
N PHE A 27 0.32 -6.33 -3.62
CA PHE A 27 -0.83 -5.52 -4.05
C PHE A 27 -0.83 -5.35 -5.56
N THR A 28 0.29 -4.91 -6.13
CA THR A 28 0.45 -4.74 -7.58
C THR A 28 0.18 -6.04 -8.32
N ALA A 29 0.77 -7.15 -7.87
CA ALA A 29 0.56 -8.46 -8.48
C ALA A 29 -0.90 -8.94 -8.37
N THR A 30 -1.56 -8.71 -7.24
CA THR A 30 -2.98 -9.05 -7.08
C THR A 30 -3.85 -8.25 -8.02
N VAL A 31 -3.67 -6.92 -8.10
CA VAL A 31 -4.45 -6.04 -8.97
C VAL A 31 -4.34 -6.48 -10.44
N PHE A 32 -3.12 -6.61 -10.96
CA PHE A 32 -2.93 -7.02 -12.35
C PHE A 32 -3.27 -8.49 -12.63
N GLY A 33 -3.27 -9.34 -11.60
CA GLY A 33 -3.61 -10.75 -11.72
C GLY A 33 -5.12 -11.02 -11.72
N THR A 34 -5.93 -10.16 -11.09
CA THR A 34 -7.37 -10.39 -10.95
C THR A 34 -8.22 -9.52 -11.86
N GLU A 35 -7.87 -8.24 -12.02
CA GLU A 35 -8.70 -7.27 -12.75
C GLU A 35 -7.80 -6.24 -13.44
N VAL A 36 -7.47 -6.50 -14.71
CA VAL A 36 -6.75 -5.51 -15.52
C VAL A 36 -7.66 -4.28 -15.69
N PRO A 37 -7.25 -3.09 -15.24
CA PRO A 37 -8.10 -1.91 -15.32
C PRO A 37 -8.46 -1.59 -16.78
N PRO A 38 -9.74 -1.32 -17.08
CA PRO A 38 -10.18 -1.08 -18.46
C PRO A 38 -9.67 0.26 -19.01
N SER A 39 -9.31 1.20 -18.14
CA SER A 39 -8.65 2.45 -18.51
C SER A 39 -7.52 2.81 -17.54
N LEU A 40 -6.63 3.71 -17.99
CA LEU A 40 -5.59 4.29 -17.14
C LEU A 40 -6.18 4.99 -15.91
N LEU A 41 -7.34 5.64 -16.06
CA LEU A 41 -7.98 6.38 -14.97
C LEU A 41 -8.50 5.43 -13.89
N ASP A 42 -9.06 4.28 -14.27
CA ASP A 42 -9.48 3.23 -13.32
C ASP A 42 -8.27 2.64 -12.59
N GLY A 43 -7.16 2.46 -13.31
CA GLY A 43 -5.88 2.08 -12.70
C GLY A 43 -5.40 3.10 -11.68
N LEU A 44 -5.40 4.40 -12.02
CA LEU A 44 -5.00 5.47 -11.12
C LEU A 44 -5.92 5.60 -9.90
N ALA A 45 -7.24 5.42 -10.07
CA ALA A 45 -8.21 5.45 -8.99
C ALA A 45 -7.97 4.35 -7.94
N LEU A 46 -7.28 3.26 -8.31
CA LEU A 46 -6.90 2.18 -7.41
C LEU A 46 -5.46 2.34 -6.87
N PHE A 47 -4.50 2.65 -7.75
CA PHE A 47 -3.09 2.72 -7.39
C PHE A 47 -2.71 3.98 -6.62
N LEU A 48 -3.29 5.13 -6.92
CA LEU A 48 -2.94 6.37 -6.23
C LEU A 48 -3.30 6.32 -4.74
N PRO A 49 -4.51 5.90 -4.32
CA PRO A 49 -4.82 5.72 -2.90
C PRO A 49 -3.95 4.64 -2.25
N ALA A 50 -3.63 3.55 -2.96
CA ALA A 50 -2.72 2.54 -2.44
C ALA A 50 -1.33 3.13 -2.15
N LEU A 51 -0.80 3.98 -3.02
CA LEU A 51 0.46 4.69 -2.77
C LEU A 51 0.37 5.68 -1.60
N GLU A 52 -0.76 6.34 -1.41
CA GLU A 52 -0.99 7.23 -0.25
C GLU A 52 -0.94 6.47 1.07
N ALA A 53 -1.33 5.19 1.10
CA ALA A 53 -1.17 4.33 2.27
C ALA A 53 0.26 3.78 2.39
N ALA A 54 0.88 3.38 1.28
CA ALA A 54 2.15 2.68 1.27
C ALA A 54 3.37 3.58 1.48
N LEU A 55 3.41 4.77 0.86
CA LEU A 55 4.59 5.65 0.90
C LEU A 55 4.87 6.20 2.31
N PRO A 56 3.87 6.66 3.08
CA PRO A 56 4.11 7.04 4.48
C PRO A 56 4.57 5.84 5.31
N ALA A 57 3.92 4.68 5.14
CA ALA A 57 4.33 3.46 5.84
C ALA A 57 5.78 3.07 5.53
N LEU A 58 6.22 3.21 4.28
CA LEU A 58 7.59 2.95 3.85
C LEU A 58 8.59 3.91 4.52
N LEU A 59 8.25 5.21 4.56
CA LEU A 59 9.07 6.22 5.23
C LEU A 59 9.20 5.92 6.73
N PHE A 60 8.09 5.61 7.40
CA PHE A 60 8.11 5.24 8.82
C PHE A 60 8.89 3.96 9.07
N ALA A 61 8.68 2.93 8.24
CA ALA A 61 9.40 1.67 8.33
C ALA A 61 10.91 1.86 8.18
N TYR A 62 11.33 2.65 7.18
CA TYR A 62 12.73 2.95 6.89
C TYR A 62 13.42 3.66 8.07
N VAL A 63 12.76 4.66 8.66
CA VAL A 63 13.32 5.43 9.79
C VAL A 63 13.49 4.57 11.04
N HIS A 64 12.63 3.58 11.26
CA HIS A 64 12.63 2.75 12.47
C HIS A 64 13.32 1.39 12.29
N ASP A 65 13.85 1.08 11.11
CA ASP A 65 14.48 -0.21 10.85
C ASP A 65 15.81 -0.41 11.59
N GLU A 66 16.49 0.68 11.97
CA GLU A 66 17.68 0.63 12.81
C GLU A 66 17.36 0.12 14.24
N GLU A 67 16.11 0.26 14.69
CA GLU A 67 15.69 -0.21 16.01
C GLU A 67 15.27 -1.70 15.96
N PRO A 68 15.89 -2.57 16.78
CA PRO A 68 15.53 -3.98 16.85
C PRO A 68 14.05 -4.14 17.22
N HIS A 69 13.29 -4.84 16.38
CA HIS A 69 11.89 -5.13 16.71
C HIS A 69 11.82 -6.13 17.86
N GLN A 70 11.03 -5.82 18.90
CA GLN A 70 10.97 -6.60 20.16
C GLN A 70 10.54 -8.07 19.98
N LEU A 71 9.85 -8.37 18.90
CA LEU A 71 9.27 -9.69 18.57
C LEU A 71 10.06 -10.41 17.46
N GLY A 72 11.21 -9.86 17.08
CA GLY A 72 12.07 -10.39 16.02
C GLY A 72 11.70 -9.92 14.61
N PRO A 73 12.60 -10.16 13.64
CA PRO A 73 12.50 -9.62 12.28
C PRO A 73 11.36 -10.24 11.47
N VAL A 74 11.08 -11.54 11.62
CA VAL A 74 9.98 -12.19 10.89
C VAL A 74 8.63 -11.61 11.28
N PHE A 75 8.41 -11.35 12.57
CA PHE A 75 7.17 -10.74 13.04
C PHE A 75 7.05 -9.29 12.54
N ALA A 76 8.14 -8.52 12.56
CA ALA A 76 8.17 -7.18 12.01
C ALA A 76 7.76 -7.16 10.53
N LEU A 77 8.32 -8.07 9.72
CA LEU A 77 7.99 -8.21 8.31
C LEU A 77 6.51 -8.51 8.09
N LEU A 78 5.97 -9.50 8.80
CA LEU A 78 4.57 -9.90 8.65
C LEU A 78 3.59 -8.83 9.14
N LEU A 79 3.90 -8.17 10.26
CA LEU A 79 3.06 -7.11 10.82
C LEU A 79 3.02 -5.91 9.88
N TRP A 80 4.18 -5.38 9.49
CA TRP A 80 4.27 -4.21 8.61
C TRP A 80 3.74 -4.51 7.23
N GLY A 81 4.10 -5.66 6.65
CA GLY A 81 3.56 -6.09 5.37
C GLY A 81 2.04 -6.28 5.40
N GLY A 82 1.50 -6.96 6.43
CA GLY A 82 0.07 -7.18 6.57
C GLY A 82 -0.73 -5.89 6.76
N VAL A 83 -0.28 -5.01 7.67
CA VAL A 83 -0.96 -3.73 7.95
C VAL A 83 -0.91 -2.82 6.73
N THR A 84 0.24 -2.67 6.06
CA THR A 84 0.34 -1.87 4.84
C THR A 84 -0.54 -2.45 3.73
N PHE A 85 -0.53 -3.77 3.52
CA PHE A 85 -1.37 -4.42 2.52
C PHE A 85 -2.86 -4.14 2.74
N ALA A 86 -3.33 -4.31 3.99
CA ALA A 86 -4.70 -4.03 4.36
C ALA A 86 -5.06 -2.54 4.18
N ALA A 87 -4.15 -1.62 4.58
CA ALA A 87 -4.36 -0.18 4.43
C ALA A 87 -4.48 0.25 2.97
N MET A 88 -3.65 -0.30 2.07
CA MET A 88 -3.74 -0.04 0.63
C MET A 88 -5.11 -0.42 0.07
N TRP A 89 -5.59 -1.64 0.39
CA TRP A 89 -6.91 -2.08 -0.04
C TRP A 89 -8.04 -1.24 0.54
N ALA A 90 -7.96 -0.89 1.83
CA ALA A 90 -8.96 -0.07 2.49
C ALA A 90 -9.08 1.30 1.82
N LEU A 91 -7.95 1.97 1.56
CA LEU A 91 -7.96 3.32 0.98
C LEU A 91 -8.40 3.29 -0.48
N ALA A 92 -7.98 2.28 -1.25
CA ALA A 92 -8.45 2.08 -2.61
C ALA A 92 -9.97 1.82 -2.67
N ALA A 93 -10.49 0.96 -1.79
CA ALA A 93 -11.93 0.68 -1.71
C ALA A 93 -12.74 1.92 -1.28
N MET A 94 -12.24 2.70 -0.33
CA MET A 94 -12.87 3.96 0.08
C MET A 94 -12.93 4.96 -1.07
N THR A 95 -11.86 5.10 -1.85
CA THR A 95 -11.84 5.98 -3.03
C THR A 95 -12.84 5.54 -4.08
N LEU A 96 -12.88 4.25 -4.41
CA LEU A 96 -13.85 3.73 -5.38
C LEU A 96 -15.30 3.91 -4.91
N ALA A 97 -15.57 3.64 -3.63
CA ALA A 97 -16.89 3.88 -3.04
C ALA A 97 -17.26 5.38 -3.05
N GLY A 98 -16.29 6.27 -2.82
CA GLY A 98 -16.48 7.72 -2.91
C GLY A 98 -16.81 8.18 -4.33
N ILE A 99 -16.12 7.63 -5.34
CA ILE A 99 -16.41 7.91 -6.76
C ILE A 99 -17.81 7.42 -7.13
N ASP A 100 -18.18 6.18 -6.79
CA ASP A 100 -19.51 5.64 -7.06
C ASP A 100 -20.61 6.47 -6.37
N ALA A 101 -20.40 6.87 -5.11
CA ALA A 101 -21.31 7.76 -4.41
C ALA A 101 -21.45 9.12 -5.11
N TYR A 102 -20.35 9.73 -5.57
CA TYR A 102 -20.37 10.99 -6.32
C TYR A 102 -21.14 10.87 -7.64
N VAL A 103 -20.95 9.78 -8.37
CA VAL A 103 -21.68 9.53 -9.64
C VAL A 103 -23.17 9.33 -9.39
N ARG A 104 -23.56 8.62 -8.33
CA ARG A 104 -24.97 8.34 -8.02
C ARG A 104 -25.73 9.52 -7.44
N PHE A 105 -25.09 10.29 -6.55
CA PHE A 105 -25.76 11.33 -5.76
C PHE A 105 -25.40 12.75 -6.18
N GLY A 106 -24.43 12.92 -7.10
CA GLY A 106 -23.90 14.23 -7.47
C GLY A 106 -22.91 14.78 -6.44
N ALA A 107 -22.39 15.99 -6.69
CA ALA A 107 -21.47 16.63 -5.77
C ALA A 107 -22.16 16.92 -4.42
N PRO A 108 -21.46 16.75 -3.28
CA PRO A 108 -22.01 17.15 -2.00
C PRO A 108 -22.37 18.64 -2.03
N PRO A 109 -23.44 19.08 -1.34
CA PRO A 109 -24.03 20.43 -1.45
C PRO A 109 -23.09 21.59 -1.06
N VAL A 110 -21.85 21.28 -0.64
CA VAL A 110 -20.77 22.22 -0.35
C VAL A 110 -20.15 22.82 -1.62
N PHE A 111 -20.37 22.22 -2.79
CA PHE A 111 -19.98 22.80 -4.08
C PHE A 111 -21.18 23.45 -4.74
N PRO A 112 -21.31 24.80 -4.70
CA PRO A 112 -22.39 25.46 -5.42
C PRO A 112 -22.18 25.24 -6.92
N VAL A 113 -23.09 24.50 -7.53
CA VAL A 113 -23.19 24.39 -8.99
C VAL A 113 -23.82 25.71 -9.47
N SER A 114 -22.99 26.74 -9.61
CA SER A 114 -23.39 27.96 -10.32
C SER A 114 -23.36 27.66 -11.82
N LEU A 115 -24.51 27.25 -12.35
CA LEU A 115 -24.85 27.35 -13.77
C LEU A 115 -25.39 28.76 -14.06
#